data_AF-A0A7R9UVN3-F1
#
_entry.id   AF-A0A7R9UVN3-F1
#
_cell.length_a   1.000
_cell.length_b   1.000
_cell.length_c   1.000
_cell.angle_alpha   90.00
_cell.angle_beta   90.00
_cell.angle_gamma   90.00
#
_symmetry.space_group_name_H-M   'P 1'
#
loop_
_entity.id
_entity.type
_entity.pdbx_description
1 polymer ?
#
loop_
_entity_poly.entity_id
_entity_poly.type
_entity_poly.pdbx_seq_one_letter_code
_entity_poly.pdbx_strand_id
1 'polypeptide(L)'
;ARAAPATAQAADPPAAPQPVFDGPKAGILRLLKACSVANLAFSVVSSPAAVVLSTAGTPTTRLLMMGTVVAFSVSTTALLHLATKPYVVSIHRVAPSRVSVATVGFFGHARAREYELAALGPAGSAMLFANMAAA
;
A
#
# COMPACT_ATOMS: atom_id res chain seq x y z
N ALA A 1 55.28 -8.88 -28.49
CA ALA A 1 54.00 -9.24 -27.83
C ALA A 1 54.12 -8.86 -26.36
N ARG A 2 53.36 -7.86 -25.88
CA ARG A 2 52.18 -7.99 -24.97
C ARG A 2 52.57 -8.69 -23.64
N ALA A 3 52.39 -8.13 -22.46
CA ALA A 3 51.22 -7.40 -21.97
C ALA A 3 51.54 -6.43 -20.81
N ALA A 4 50.83 -5.31 -20.77
CA ALA A 4 50.77 -4.42 -19.61
C ALA A 4 49.93 -5.08 -18.49
N PRO A 5 50.26 -4.86 -17.20
CA PRO A 5 49.45 -5.33 -16.10
C PRO A 5 48.09 -4.62 -16.13
N ALA A 6 47.02 -5.42 -16.12
CA ALA A 6 45.65 -4.95 -16.02
C ALA A 6 45.50 -4.11 -14.74
N THR A 7 45.30 -2.80 -14.91
CA THR A 7 44.75 -1.95 -13.85
C THR A 7 43.41 -2.53 -13.45
N ALA A 8 43.34 -3.08 -12.24
CA ALA A 8 42.10 -3.43 -11.58
C ALA A 8 41.23 -2.17 -11.53
N GLN A 9 40.23 -2.13 -12.40
CA GLN A 9 39.25 -1.08 -12.48
C GLN A 9 38.49 -1.08 -11.14
N ALA A 10 38.74 -0.06 -10.33
CA ALA A 10 38.04 0.16 -9.08
C ALA A 10 36.53 0.14 -9.37
N ALA A 11 35.81 -0.76 -8.72
CA ALA A 11 34.36 -0.83 -8.81
C ALA A 11 33.79 0.53 -8.41
N ASP A 12 33.01 1.14 -9.32
CA ASP A 12 32.25 2.34 -9.03
C ASP A 12 31.45 2.13 -7.73
N PRO A 13 31.42 3.13 -6.82
CA PRO A 13 30.56 3.05 -5.65
C PRO A 13 29.12 2.85 -6.12
N PRO A 14 28.30 2.03 -5.44
CA PRO A 14 26.91 1.82 -5.82
C PRO A 14 26.22 3.17 -5.90
N ALA A 15 25.89 3.60 -7.13
CA ALA A 15 25.29 4.89 -7.39
C ALA A 15 24.07 5.04 -6.47
N ALA A 16 24.10 6.06 -5.60
CA ALA A 16 23.04 6.30 -4.65
C ALA A 16 21.69 6.33 -5.40
N PRO A 17 20.64 5.65 -4.89
CA PRO A 17 19.36 5.56 -5.57
C PRO A 17 18.82 6.95 -5.92
N GLN A 18 18.67 7.24 -7.21
CA GLN A 18 18.22 8.56 -7.65
C GLN A 18 16.69 8.63 -7.53
N PRO A 19 16.12 9.58 -6.75
CA PRO A 19 14.67 9.74 -6.69
C PRO A 19 14.16 10.27 -8.04
N VAL A 20 13.29 9.50 -8.68
CA VAL A 20 12.66 9.85 -9.96
C VAL A 20 11.31 10.52 -9.72
N PHE A 21 10.59 10.07 -8.70
CA PHE A 21 9.29 10.61 -8.33
C PHE A 21 9.01 10.37 -6.85
N ASP A 22 8.49 11.39 -6.18
CA ASP A 22 7.90 11.28 -4.86
C ASP A 22 6.43 11.71 -4.91
N GLY A 23 5.56 10.83 -4.45
CA GLY A 23 4.12 11.05 -4.41
C GLY A 23 3.77 12.07 -3.33
N PRO A 24 3.27 13.27 -3.69
CA PRO A 24 3.05 14.35 -2.72
C PRO A 24 1.98 14.03 -1.67
N LYS A 25 1.14 13.01 -1.92
CA LYS A 25 0.06 12.59 -1.00
C LYS A 25 0.39 11.30 -0.23
N ALA A 26 1.61 10.79 -0.34
CA ALA A 26 1.99 9.54 0.33
C ALA A 26 1.79 9.60 1.85
N GLY A 27 2.17 10.71 2.50
CA GLY A 27 1.99 10.89 3.94
C GLY A 27 0.51 10.89 4.35
N ILE A 28 -0.32 11.64 3.63
CA ILE A 28 -1.77 11.73 3.86
C ILE A 28 -2.43 10.36 3.70
N LEU A 29 -2.07 9.60 2.67
CA LEU A 29 -2.62 8.26 2.42
C LEU A 29 -2.24 7.25 3.51
N ARG A 30 -1.01 7.31 4.02
CA ARG A 30 -0.59 6.48 5.16
C ARG A 30 -1.40 6.82 6.41
N LEU A 31 -1.59 8.10 6.70
CA LEU A 31 -2.39 8.56 7.83
C LEU A 31 -3.86 8.12 7.70
N LEU A 32 -4.45 8.29 6.52
CA LEU A 32 -5.84 7.90 6.24
C LEU A 32 -6.06 6.39 6.43
N LYS A 33 -5.11 5.57 5.95
CA LYS A 33 -5.14 4.11 6.17
C LYS A 33 -4.98 3.75 7.64
N ALA A 34 -4.01 4.37 8.34
CA ALA A 34 -3.79 4.12 9.76
C ALA A 34 -5.03 4.46 10.60
N CYS A 35 -5.66 5.60 10.31
CA CYS A 35 -6.90 6.02 10.97
C CYS A 35 -8.05 5.02 10.70
N SER A 36 -8.20 4.55 9.46
CA SER A 36 -9.24 3.58 9.11
C SER A 36 -9.04 2.23 9.81
N VAL A 37 -7.79 1.73 9.84
CA VAL A 37 -7.45 0.49 10.54
C VAL A 37 -7.65 0.64 12.05
N ALA A 38 -7.28 1.78 12.63
CA ALA A 38 -7.51 2.06 14.04
C ALA A 38 -9.01 2.09 14.37
N ASN A 39 -9.83 2.72 13.54
CA ASN A 39 -11.28 2.73 13.72
C ASN A 39 -11.89 1.34 13.59
N LEU A 40 -11.43 0.53 12.63
CA LEU A 40 -11.83 -0.87 12.49
C LEU A 40 -11.45 -1.68 13.74
N ALA A 41 -10.21 -1.56 14.21
CA ALA A 41 -9.76 -2.24 15.42
C ALA A 41 -10.61 -1.83 16.64
N PHE A 42 -10.89 -0.53 16.78
CA PHE A 42 -11.76 -0.03 17.84
C PHE A 42 -13.19 -0.60 17.72
N SER A 43 -13.79 -0.63 16.53
CA SER A 43 -15.11 -1.25 16.32
C SER A 43 -15.10 -2.73 16.70
N VAL A 44 -14.09 -3.49 16.30
CA VAL A 44 -13.99 -4.93 16.58
C VAL A 44 -13.80 -5.21 18.08
N VAL A 45 -12.96 -4.41 18.76
CA VAL A 45 -12.70 -4.57 20.20
C VAL A 45 -13.87 -4.10 21.06
N SER A 46 -14.55 -3.00 20.67
CA SER A 46 -15.66 -2.44 21.43
C SER A 46 -16.99 -3.17 21.22
N SER A 47 -17.20 -3.82 20.07
CA SER A 47 -18.47 -4.48 19.74
C SER A 47 -18.89 -5.56 20.75
N PRO A 48 -18.02 -6.49 21.21
CA PRO A 48 -18.40 -7.48 22.21
C PRO A 48 -18.84 -6.85 23.54
N ALA A 49 -18.11 -5.83 24.00
CA ALA A 49 -18.47 -5.09 25.21
C ALA A 49 -19.83 -4.39 25.05
N ALA A 50 -20.10 -3.81 23.89
CA ALA A 50 -21.37 -3.16 23.59
C ALA A 50 -22.55 -4.16 23.54
N VAL A 51 -22.36 -5.39 23.05
CA VAL A 51 -23.40 -6.42 23.07
C VAL A 51 -23.74 -6.85 24.51
N VAL A 52 -22.73 -7.00 25.37
CA VAL A 52 -22.91 -7.47 26.75
C VAL A 52 -23.47 -6.38 27.66
N LEU A 53 -22.99 -5.14 27.55
CA LEU A 53 -23.35 -4.03 28.43
C LEU A 53 -24.64 -3.32 28.02
N SER A 54 -25.03 -3.39 26.75
CA SER A 54 -26.26 -2.74 26.30
C SER A 54 -27.49 -3.42 26.90
N THR A 55 -28.44 -2.63 27.40
CA THR A 55 -29.76 -3.11 27.84
C THR A 55 -30.84 -2.91 26.76
N ALA A 56 -30.48 -2.30 25.63
CA ALA A 56 -31.42 -1.96 24.56
C ALA A 56 -31.77 -3.17 23.69
N GLY A 57 -33.07 -3.45 23.54
CA GLY A 57 -33.57 -4.51 22.65
C GLY A 57 -33.21 -5.94 23.06
N THR A 58 -33.55 -6.90 22.18
CA THR A 58 -33.24 -8.33 22.39
C THR A 58 -31.76 -8.61 22.11
N PRO A 59 -31.17 -9.71 22.65
CA PRO A 59 -29.79 -10.09 22.37
C PRO A 59 -29.50 -10.23 20.87
N THR A 60 -30.45 -10.77 20.11
CA THR A 60 -30.37 -10.89 18.65
C THR A 60 -30.28 -9.53 17.98
N THR A 61 -31.11 -8.56 18.40
CA THR A 61 -31.08 -7.20 17.87
C THR A 61 -29.73 -6.51 18.13
N ARG A 62 -29.17 -6.66 19.34
CA ARG A 62 -27.85 -6.09 19.70
C ARG A 62 -26.74 -6.67 18.84
N LEU A 63 -26.76 -7.99 18.64
CA LEU A 63 -25.79 -8.68 17.80
C LEU A 63 -25.88 -8.19 16.34
N LEU A 64 -27.09 -8.03 15.82
CA LEU A 64 -27.33 -7.55 14.45
C LEU A 64 -26.86 -6.11 14.28
N MET A 65 -27.14 -5.22 15.23
CA MET A 65 -26.68 -3.82 15.20
C MET A 65 -25.16 -3.71 15.29
N MET A 66 -24.51 -4.45 16.19
CA MET A 66 -23.03 -4.42 16.27
C MET A 66 -22.40 -5.08 15.03
N GLY A 67 -23.05 -6.12 14.49
CA GLY A 67 -22.64 -6.76 13.25
C GLY A 67 -22.62 -5.79 12.06
N THR A 68 -23.63 -4.93 11.92
CA THR A 68 -23.64 -3.93 10.83
C THR A 68 -22.57 -2.86 11.01
N VAL A 69 -22.28 -2.44 12.26
CA VAL A 69 -21.17 -1.52 12.56
C VAL A 69 -19.83 -2.12 12.12
N VAL A 70 -19.53 -3.35 12.53
CA VAL A 70 -18.28 -4.04 12.14
C VAL A 70 -18.23 -4.25 10.63
N ALA A 71 -19.33 -4.71 10.01
CA ALA A 71 -19.38 -4.92 8.56
C ALA A 71 -19.15 -3.63 7.78
N PHE A 72 -19.69 -2.49 8.24
CA PHE A 72 -19.47 -1.19 7.65
C PHE A 72 -18.01 -0.73 7.80
N SER A 73 -17.40 -0.92 8.98
CA SER A 73 -15.99 -0.61 9.20
C SER A 73 -15.06 -1.45 8.33
N VAL A 74 -15.36 -2.75 8.14
CA VAL A 74 -14.59 -3.64 7.25
C VAL A 74 -14.73 -3.19 5.81
N SER A 75 -15.97 -2.93 5.35
CA SER A 75 -16.26 -2.56 3.97
C SER A 75 -15.59 -1.24 3.57
N THR A 76 -15.66 -0.22 4.43
CA THR A 76 -15.01 1.09 4.17
C THR A 76 -13.49 0.97 4.14
N THR A 77 -12.90 0.19 5.05
CA THR A 77 -11.45 -0.07 5.07
C THR A 77 -11.01 -0.84 3.82
N ALA A 78 -11.78 -1.84 3.38
CA ALA A 78 -11.50 -2.61 2.17
C ALA A 78 -11.62 -1.74 0.91
N LEU A 79 -12.66 -0.92 0.80
CA LEU A 79 -12.86 -0.02 -0.34
C LEU A 79 -11.73 1.02 -0.42
N LEU A 80 -11.35 1.60 0.72
CA LEU A 80 -10.20 2.51 0.79
C LEU A 80 -8.92 1.79 0.34
N HIS A 81 -8.70 0.55 0.76
CA HIS A 81 -7.55 -0.22 0.31
C HIS A 81 -7.55 -0.42 -1.20
N LEU A 82 -8.67 -0.84 -1.78
CA LEU A 82 -8.79 -1.04 -3.23
C LEU A 82 -8.52 0.24 -4.01
N ALA A 83 -9.11 1.36 -3.57
CA ALA A 83 -8.92 2.66 -4.21
C ALA A 83 -7.48 3.19 -4.12
N THR A 84 -6.75 2.86 -3.05
CA THR A 84 -5.40 3.38 -2.78
C THR A 84 -4.28 2.39 -3.10
N LYS A 85 -4.59 1.13 -3.41
CA LYS A 85 -3.65 0.09 -3.83
C LYS A 85 -2.79 0.47 -5.05
N PRO A 86 -3.33 1.11 -6.12
CA PRO A 86 -2.50 1.50 -7.27
C PRO A 86 -1.67 2.77 -7.02
N TYR A 87 -1.79 3.41 -5.86
CA TYR A 87 -1.07 4.67 -5.59
C TYR A 87 0.43 4.42 -5.40
N VAL A 88 1.22 5.03 -6.28
CA VAL A 88 2.68 5.02 -6.21
C VAL A 88 3.16 6.10 -5.24
N VAL A 89 3.92 5.67 -4.25
CA VAL A 89 4.46 6.50 -3.17
C VAL A 89 5.78 7.13 -3.56
N SER A 90 6.70 6.32 -4.07
CA SER A 90 7.99 6.80 -4.53
C SER A 90 8.51 5.89 -5.63
N ILE A 91 9.29 6.46 -6.53
CA ILE A 91 9.97 5.77 -7.61
C ILE A 91 11.45 6.15 -7.50
N HIS A 92 12.30 5.15 -7.28
CA HIS A 92 13.75 5.33 -7.22
C HIS A 92 14.40 4.57 -8.37
N ARG A 93 15.35 5.20 -9.05
CA ARG A 93 16.18 4.53 -10.05
C ARG A 93 17.33 3.83 -9.33
N VAL A 94 17.37 2.51 -9.44
CA VAL A 94 18.43 1.67 -8.83
C VAL A 94 19.54 1.38 -9.85
N ALA A 95 19.18 1.27 -11.12
CA ALA A 95 20.10 1.09 -12.25
C ALA A 95 19.53 1.80 -13.49
N PRO A 96 20.33 2.04 -14.55
CA PRO A 96 19.82 2.67 -15.78
C PRO A 96 18.59 1.96 -16.37
N SER A 97 18.52 0.63 -16.24
CA SER A 97 17.41 -0.23 -16.70
C SER A 97 16.46 -0.73 -15.61
N ARG A 98 16.66 -0.37 -14.33
CA ARG A 98 15.82 -0.86 -13.21
C ARG A 98 15.29 0.27 -12.34
N VAL A 99 14.01 0.13 -11.98
CA VAL A 99 13.29 1.09 -11.17
C VAL A 99 12.63 0.38 -9.99
N SER A 100 12.85 0.91 -8.79
CA SER A 100 12.14 0.50 -7.58
C SER A 100 10.91 1.37 -7.41
N VAL A 101 9.73 0.75 -7.41
CA VAL A 101 8.44 1.41 -7.23
C VAL A 101 7.90 1.02 -5.85
N ALA A 102 7.68 2.01 -5.00
CA ALA A 102 7.07 1.84 -3.69
C ALA A 102 5.56 2.12 -3.77
N THR A 103 4.77 1.19 -3.26
CA THR A 103 3.30 1.32 -3.11
C THR A 103 2.91 1.23 -1.64
N VAL A 104 1.74 1.75 -1.29
CA VAL A 104 1.23 1.62 0.09
C VAL A 104 0.47 0.30 0.25
N GLY A 105 0.94 -0.56 1.15
CA GLY A 105 0.26 -1.79 1.56
C GLY A 105 -1.05 -1.54 2.32
N PHE A 106 -1.68 -2.62 2.80
CA PHE A 106 -2.95 -2.56 3.54
C PHE A 106 -2.82 -1.73 4.84
N PHE A 107 -1.78 -2.01 5.63
CA PHE A 107 -1.51 -1.34 6.90
C PHE A 107 -0.71 -0.03 6.76
N GLY A 108 -0.65 0.59 5.59
CA GLY A 108 0.12 1.83 5.40
C GLY A 108 1.63 1.64 5.21
N HIS A 109 2.17 0.43 5.33
CA HIS A 109 3.59 0.15 5.06
C HIS A 109 3.93 0.33 3.59
N ALA A 110 5.10 0.92 3.30
CA ALA A 110 5.62 0.99 1.94
C ALA A 110 6.13 -0.39 1.51
N ARG A 111 5.65 -0.88 0.36
CA ARG A 111 6.17 -2.09 -0.29
C ARG A 111 6.87 -1.68 -1.58
N ALA A 112 8.20 -1.77 -1.57
CA ALA A 112 9.02 -1.58 -2.76
C ALA A 112 9.02 -2.86 -3.61
N ARG A 113 8.91 -2.70 -4.91
CA ARG A 113 9.11 -3.76 -5.90
C ARG A 113 9.97 -3.21 -7.03
N GLU A 114 10.95 -3.99 -7.43
CA GLU A 114 11.81 -3.63 -8.56
C GLU A 114 11.20 -4.14 -9.86
N TYR A 115 11.20 -3.27 -10.87
CA TYR A 115 10.72 -3.56 -12.19
C TYR A 115 11.79 -3.14 -13.21
N GLU A 116 11.84 -3.88 -14.31
CA GLU A 116 12.62 -3.49 -15.48
C GLU A 116 11.91 -2.33 -16.18
N LEU A 117 12.67 -1.30 -16.56
CA LEU A 117 12.11 -0.07 -17.13
C LEU A 117 11.35 -0.35 -18.45
N ALA A 118 11.80 -1.36 -19.21
CA ALA A 118 11.15 -1.80 -20.44
C ALA A 118 9.79 -2.49 -20.20
N ALA A 119 9.55 -3.02 -19.00
CA ALA A 119 8.28 -3.65 -18.63
C ALA A 119 7.22 -2.63 -18.15
N LEU A 120 7.60 -1.38 -17.94
CA LEU A 120 6.66 -0.31 -17.56
C LEU A 120 6.01 0.25 -18.83
N GLY A 121 4.68 0.12 -18.92
CA GLY A 121 3.89 0.73 -19.99
C GLY A 121 3.95 2.26 -19.97
N PRO A 122 3.49 2.93 -21.05
CA PRO A 122 3.53 4.38 -21.15
C PRO A 122 2.78 5.06 -19.99
N ALA A 123 3.36 6.16 -19.49
CA ALA A 123 2.78 6.99 -18.44
C ALA A 123 1.42 7.53 -18.92
N GLY A 124 0.33 6.92 -18.42
CA GLY A 124 -1.04 7.24 -18.84
C GLY A 124 -1.94 6.01 -19.00
N SER A 125 -1.38 4.81 -19.16
CA SER A 125 -2.16 3.56 -19.24
C SER A 125 -2.58 3.03 -17.86
N ALA A 126 -3.01 3.93 -16.97
CA ALA A 126 -3.54 3.57 -15.67
C ALA A 126 -4.96 3.01 -15.85
N MET A 127 -5.06 1.71 -16.09
CA MET A 127 -6.32 0.97 -16.02
C MET A 127 -6.80 0.97 -14.57
N LEU A 128 -7.60 1.97 -14.21
CA LEU A 128 -8.28 2.10 -12.91
C LEU A 128 -9.18 0.88 -12.59
N PHE A 129 -9.44 0.00 -13.57
CA PHE A 129 -10.38 -1.12 -13.48
C PHE A 129 -9.87 -2.49 -13.97
N ALA A 130 -8.66 -2.63 -14.54
CA ALA A 130 -8.29 -3.90 -15.19
C ALA A 130 -8.01 -5.05 -14.22
N ASN A 131 -7.70 -4.76 -12.96
CA ASN A 131 -7.55 -5.80 -11.93
C ASN A 131 -8.89 -6.32 -11.37
N MET A 132 -10.05 -5.81 -11.82
CA MET A 132 -11.36 -6.38 -11.46
C MET A 132 -11.80 -7.51 -12.39
N ALA A 133 -11.10 -7.77 -13.50
CA ALA A 133 -11.44 -8.82 -14.46
C ALA A 133 -10.70 -10.16 -14.21
N ALA A 134 -9.85 -10.24 -13.18
CA ALA A 134 -8.98 -11.40 -12.93
C ALA A 134 -9.17 -12.04 -11.54
N ALA A 135 -10.31 -11.82 -10.88
CA ALA A 135 -10.64 -12.44 -9.59
C ALA A 135 -11.92 -13.26 -9.69
#